data_AF-A0AB38U4S5-F1
#
_entry.id   AF-A0AB38U4S5-F1
#
_cell.length_a   1.000
_cell.length_b   1.000
_cell.length_c   1.000
_cell.angle_alpha   90.00
_cell.angle_beta   90.00
_cell.angle_gamma   90.00
#
_symmetry.space_group_name_H-M   'P 1'
#
loop_
_entity.id
_entity.type
_entity.pdbx_description
1 polymer ?
#
loop_
_entity_poly.entity_id
_entity_poly.type
_entity_poly.pdbx_seq_one_letter_code
_entity_poly.pdbx_strand_id
1 'polypeptide(L)'
;MHVFPFVDRRGAHRASRAGIPPASHAGRASLMLGLTLVLLAGCATRPPGPPDATVPDSLRGAHAEAWQETLMAVGDQVYRCRRVPAQAADTPGASAGDTLRWLPYGPEATLVDARGRSVGALTPGRYFLAHDGSFAVGKTEAATIVDASALPWVRYTIAASTRARGGRDGRMTRVSTVIRINTRGGLPASDSCRLEGTQLYVPYFATYLVYRPAAAAR
;
A
#
# COMPACT_ATOMS: atom_id res chain seq x y z
N MET A 1 7.70 -22.65 -39.87
CA MET A 1 8.16 -21.95 -41.08
C MET A 1 7.00 -21.91 -42.07
N HIS A 2 6.25 -20.80 -42.11
CA HIS A 2 5.34 -20.52 -43.22
C HIS A 2 5.56 -19.06 -43.61
N VAL A 3 6.18 -18.90 -44.76
CA VAL A 3 6.58 -17.65 -45.40
C VAL A 3 5.42 -17.23 -46.29
N PHE A 4 4.83 -16.05 -46.04
CA PHE A 4 3.89 -15.43 -46.96
C PHE A 4 4.64 -14.39 -47.81
N PRO A 5 4.48 -14.40 -49.14
CA PRO A 5 5.21 -13.51 -50.02
C PRO A 5 4.56 -12.13 -50.13
N PHE A 6 5.45 -11.18 -50.32
CA PHE A 6 5.30 -9.77 -50.64
C PHE A 6 4.61 -9.60 -52.02
N VAL A 7 3.61 -8.72 -52.12
CA VAL A 7 3.07 -8.23 -53.41
C VAL A 7 3.18 -6.71 -53.45
N ASP A 8 4.04 -6.25 -54.35
CA ASP A 8 4.24 -4.88 -54.80
C ASP A 8 3.09 -4.46 -55.72
N ARG A 9 2.52 -3.26 -55.49
CA ARG A 9 1.64 -2.60 -56.46
C ARG A 9 2.12 -1.17 -56.68
N ARG A 10 2.85 -1.01 -57.78
CA ARG A 10 3.15 0.26 -58.44
C ARG A 10 1.87 0.85 -59.02
N GLY A 11 1.69 2.15 -58.84
CA GLY A 11 0.70 2.96 -59.54
C GLY A 11 1.14 4.41 -59.54
N ALA A 12 1.70 4.86 -60.67
CA ALA A 12 2.12 6.23 -60.90
C ALA A 12 1.03 6.99 -61.68
N HIS A 13 0.70 8.22 -61.31
CA HIS A 13 0.19 9.23 -62.25
C HIS A 13 0.63 10.65 -61.87
N ARG A 14 1.18 11.33 -62.88
CA ARG A 14 1.55 12.76 -63.01
C ARG A 14 0.39 13.72 -62.71
N ALA A 15 0.70 14.93 -62.22
CA ALA A 15 0.77 16.14 -63.07
C ALA A 15 1.07 17.42 -62.26
N SER A 16 1.89 18.26 -62.88
CA SER A 16 2.43 19.55 -62.43
C SER A 16 1.40 20.66 -62.27
N ARG A 17 1.74 21.68 -61.45
CA ARG A 17 1.56 23.10 -61.83
C ARG A 17 2.47 24.00 -60.98
N ALA A 18 3.25 24.80 -61.70
CA ALA A 18 4.12 25.86 -61.21
C ALA A 18 3.33 27.16 -60.96
N GLY A 19 3.86 28.02 -60.09
CA GLY A 19 3.41 29.41 -59.92
C GLY A 19 3.99 30.09 -58.67
N ILE A 20 4.99 30.93 -58.88
CA ILE A 20 5.66 31.89 -57.96
C ILE A 20 5.82 33.18 -58.80
N PRO A 21 6.02 34.43 -58.28
CA PRO A 21 5.54 35.22 -57.12
C PRO A 21 4.96 36.59 -57.66
N PRO A 22 5.18 37.82 -57.12
CA PRO A 22 5.58 38.33 -55.79
C PRO A 22 4.71 39.52 -55.27
N ALA A 23 5.00 39.98 -54.04
CA ALA A 23 5.50 41.34 -53.73
C ALA A 23 5.07 41.84 -52.34
N SER A 24 6.08 41.96 -51.49
CA SER A 24 6.35 43.02 -50.50
C SER A 24 5.33 44.15 -50.31
N HIS A 25 4.86 44.34 -49.08
CA HIS A 25 4.62 45.66 -48.50
C HIS A 25 5.29 45.78 -47.13
N ALA A 26 6.27 46.69 -47.08
CA ALA A 26 6.83 47.22 -45.86
C ALA A 26 5.82 48.17 -45.20
N GLY A 27 5.54 47.97 -43.92
CA GLY A 27 4.61 48.78 -43.13
C GLY A 27 5.06 48.86 -41.69
N ARG A 28 5.59 50.03 -41.34
CA ARG A 28 6.20 50.46 -40.08
C ARG A 28 5.40 50.17 -38.80
N ALA A 29 6.18 49.88 -37.75
CA ALA A 29 6.08 50.40 -36.38
C ALA A 29 4.79 50.19 -35.57
N SER A 30 4.90 49.43 -34.47
CA SER A 30 4.72 49.99 -33.12
C SER A 30 5.20 48.99 -32.07
N LEU A 31 6.01 49.51 -31.12
CA LEU A 31 6.40 48.83 -29.90
C LEU A 31 5.15 48.44 -29.11
N MET A 32 5.10 47.18 -28.65
CA MET A 32 4.52 46.82 -27.35
C MET A 32 5.32 45.62 -26.83
N LEU A 33 6.36 45.90 -26.05
CA LEU A 33 7.08 44.91 -25.25
C LEU A 33 6.18 44.56 -24.05
N GLY A 34 5.15 43.75 -24.30
CA GLY A 34 4.28 43.21 -23.26
C GLY A 34 4.88 41.95 -22.67
N LEU A 35 5.77 42.08 -21.68
CA LEU A 35 6.23 40.96 -20.87
C LEU A 35 5.11 40.55 -19.91
N THR A 36 4.10 39.84 -20.40
CA THR A 36 3.09 39.18 -19.57
C THR A 36 3.74 37.99 -18.86
N LEU A 37 4.21 38.24 -17.64
CA LEU A 37 4.63 37.21 -16.70
C LEU A 37 3.38 36.46 -16.24
N VAL A 38 3.03 35.37 -16.91
CA VAL A 38 1.98 34.45 -16.45
C VAL A 38 2.51 33.73 -15.21
N LEU A 39 2.17 34.26 -14.04
CA LEU A 39 2.33 33.57 -12.76
C LEU A 39 1.41 32.33 -12.79
N LEU A 40 1.95 31.17 -13.15
CA LEU A 40 1.31 29.90 -12.85
C LEU A 40 1.31 29.70 -11.34
N ALA A 41 0.31 30.27 -10.66
CA ALA A 41 -0.07 29.86 -9.31
C ALA A 41 -0.62 28.43 -9.41
N GLY A 42 0.28 27.44 -9.37
CA GLY A 42 -0.09 26.04 -9.29
C GLY A 42 -0.83 25.81 -7.98
N CYS A 43 -2.14 25.62 -8.03
CA CYS A 43 -2.89 25.11 -6.91
C CYS A 43 -2.31 23.72 -6.58
N ALA A 44 -1.53 23.65 -5.50
CA ALA A 44 -1.12 22.38 -4.91
C ALA A 44 -2.37 21.71 -4.31
N THR A 45 -3.21 21.12 -5.16
CA THR A 45 -4.30 20.26 -4.72
C THR A 45 -3.66 19.07 -4.02
N ARG A 46 -3.75 19.07 -2.68
CA ARG A 46 -3.33 17.93 -1.85
C ARG A 46 -3.99 16.68 -2.44
N PRO A 47 -3.22 15.60 -2.71
CA PRO A 47 -3.82 14.33 -3.14
C PRO A 47 -4.96 13.99 -2.20
N PRO A 48 -6.12 13.54 -2.71
CA PRO A 48 -7.22 13.10 -1.87
C PRO A 48 -6.68 12.16 -0.79
N GLY A 49 -7.02 12.44 0.47
CA GLY A 49 -6.72 11.52 1.55
C GLY A 49 -7.42 10.18 1.32
N PRO A 50 -7.00 9.11 2.02
CA PRO A 50 -7.70 7.84 1.98
C PRO A 50 -9.20 8.04 2.31
N PRO A 51 -10.13 7.51 1.48
CA PRO A 51 -11.57 7.80 1.59
C PRO A 51 -12.22 7.43 2.94
N ASP A 52 -11.60 6.54 3.71
CA ASP A 52 -12.24 5.88 4.86
C ASP A 52 -11.47 6.01 6.18
N ALA A 53 -10.51 6.94 6.31
CA ALA A 53 -9.58 6.92 7.44
C ALA A 53 -9.57 8.20 8.29
N THR A 54 -10.29 8.15 9.42
CA THR A 54 -9.95 8.96 10.60
C THR A 54 -8.79 8.29 11.33
N VAL A 55 -7.59 8.30 10.74
CA VAL A 55 -6.38 7.78 11.39
C VAL A 55 -6.10 8.62 12.64
N PRO A 56 -6.00 8.03 13.85
CA PRO A 56 -5.66 8.76 15.06
C PRO A 56 -4.28 9.42 14.94
N ASP A 57 -4.10 10.56 15.61
CA ASP A 57 -2.84 11.31 15.55
C ASP A 57 -1.64 10.50 16.06
N SER A 58 -1.86 9.59 17.00
CA SER A 58 -0.85 8.63 17.50
C SER A 58 -0.31 7.67 16.43
N LEU A 59 -1.03 7.51 15.32
CA LEU A 59 -0.64 6.67 14.18
C LEU A 59 -0.26 7.50 12.95
N ARG A 60 -0.21 8.83 13.05
CA ARG A 60 0.32 9.69 11.98
C ARG A 60 1.84 9.71 12.06
N GLY A 61 2.48 9.66 10.89
CA GLY A 61 3.94 9.76 10.79
C GLY A 61 4.41 11.20 10.98
N ALA A 62 5.68 11.35 11.36
CA ALA A 62 6.34 12.66 11.44
C ALA A 62 6.70 13.26 10.07
N HIS A 63 6.74 12.44 9.01
CA HIS A 63 7.18 12.82 7.68
C HIS A 63 6.03 12.90 6.68
N ALA A 64 6.24 13.67 5.61
CA ALA A 64 5.28 13.75 4.51
C ALA A 64 5.21 12.43 3.74
N GLU A 65 4.02 11.85 3.68
CA GLU A 65 3.73 10.58 3.03
C GLU A 65 2.57 10.75 2.07
N ALA A 66 2.68 10.14 0.89
CA ALA A 66 1.62 10.14 -0.10
C ALA A 66 0.86 8.81 -0.03
N TRP A 67 -0.42 8.88 0.31
CA TRP A 67 -1.32 7.74 0.19
C TRP A 67 -1.35 7.27 -1.27
N GLN A 68 -1.29 5.95 -1.47
CA GLN A 68 -1.32 5.34 -2.80
C GLN A 68 -2.57 4.50 -3.02
N GLU A 69 -2.91 3.67 -2.03
CA GLU A 69 -4.03 2.75 -2.14
C GLU A 69 -4.51 2.27 -0.77
N THR A 70 -5.71 1.69 -0.79
CA THR A 70 -6.33 1.01 0.34
C THR A 70 -6.54 -0.45 -0.03
N LEU A 71 -6.10 -1.35 0.83
CA LEU A 71 -6.28 -2.80 0.71
C LEU A 71 -7.13 -3.30 1.88
N MET A 72 -8.10 -4.16 1.62
CA MET A 72 -8.81 -4.89 2.66
C MET A 72 -8.11 -6.23 2.90
N ALA A 73 -8.06 -6.67 4.15
CA ALA A 73 -7.60 -8.00 4.51
C ALA A 73 -8.75 -8.84 5.06
N VAL A 74 -8.86 -10.07 4.58
CA VAL A 74 -9.82 -11.07 5.04
C VAL A 74 -9.08 -12.38 5.29
N GLY A 75 -9.16 -12.92 6.50
CA GLY A 75 -8.51 -14.17 6.86
C GLY A 75 -8.56 -14.40 8.37
N ASP A 76 -7.47 -14.89 8.93
CA ASP A 76 -7.37 -15.26 10.34
C ASP A 76 -6.18 -14.58 11.03
N GLN A 77 -6.35 -14.20 12.28
CA GLN A 77 -5.24 -13.99 13.19
C GLN A 77 -4.85 -15.34 13.79
N VAL A 78 -3.62 -15.76 13.52
CA VAL A 78 -3.09 -17.04 14.00
C VAL A 78 -2.45 -16.85 15.37
N TYR A 79 -2.74 -17.77 16.28
CA TYR A 79 -2.11 -17.91 17.58
C TYR A 79 -1.42 -19.28 17.70
N ARG A 80 -0.38 -19.36 18.52
CA ARG A 80 0.30 -20.61 18.88
C ARG A 80 0.24 -20.80 20.38
N CYS A 81 -0.14 -22.00 20.82
CA CYS A 81 -0.14 -22.35 22.23
C CYS A 81 1.30 -22.51 22.70
N ARG A 82 1.71 -21.73 23.69
CA ARG A 82 3.08 -21.71 24.23
C ARG A 82 3.05 -21.74 25.74
N ARG A 83 4.06 -22.37 26.31
CA ARG A 83 4.39 -22.24 27.72
C ARG A 83 4.91 -20.83 28.00
N VAL A 84 4.33 -20.19 29.01
CA VAL A 84 4.78 -18.91 29.55
C VAL A 84 4.90 -19.03 31.06
N PRO A 85 5.80 -18.27 31.71
CA PRO A 85 5.83 -18.19 33.16
C PRO A 85 4.43 -17.80 33.64
N ALA A 86 3.84 -18.56 34.56
CA ALA A 86 2.65 -18.07 35.23
C ALA A 86 3.04 -16.77 35.92
N GLN A 87 2.31 -15.71 35.64
CA GLN A 87 2.31 -14.59 36.57
C GLN A 87 1.92 -15.19 37.93
N ALA A 88 2.66 -14.86 38.99
CA ALA A 88 2.22 -15.18 40.35
C ALA A 88 0.79 -14.64 40.46
N ALA A 89 -0.19 -15.55 40.39
CA ALA A 89 -1.57 -15.16 40.17
C ALA A 89 -2.05 -14.32 41.34
N ASP A 90 -3.10 -13.54 41.11
CA ASP A 90 -3.83 -12.67 42.04
C ASP A 90 -4.43 -13.38 43.28
N THR A 91 -3.95 -14.60 43.56
CA THR A 91 -4.23 -15.42 44.75
C THR A 91 -2.95 -15.50 45.59
N PRO A 92 -2.93 -14.90 46.80
CA PRO A 92 -1.85 -15.07 47.75
C PRO A 92 -1.62 -16.56 48.04
N GLY A 93 -0.40 -17.06 47.78
CA GLY A 93 -0.01 -18.44 48.07
C GLY A 93 0.03 -19.42 46.88
N ALA A 94 -0.27 -18.99 45.66
CA ALA A 94 -0.03 -19.81 44.47
C ALA A 94 1.47 -19.81 44.11
N SER A 95 2.08 -21.00 43.99
CA SER A 95 3.45 -21.14 43.52
C SER A 95 3.56 -20.68 42.06
N ALA A 96 4.60 -19.94 41.72
CA ALA A 96 4.91 -19.61 40.33
C ALA A 96 5.25 -20.91 39.57
N GLY A 97 4.33 -21.37 38.71
CA GLY A 97 4.53 -22.49 37.79
C GLY A 97 4.52 -22.00 36.34
N ASP A 98 4.68 -22.90 35.37
CA ASP A 98 4.45 -22.57 33.97
C ASP A 98 2.99 -22.77 33.59
N THR A 99 2.45 -21.91 32.72
CA THR A 99 1.08 -22.03 32.21
C THR A 99 1.05 -21.95 30.68
N LEU A 100 0.05 -22.58 30.06
CA LEU A 100 -0.11 -22.58 28.60
C LEU A 100 -1.04 -21.44 28.18
N ARG A 101 -0.57 -20.60 27.24
CA ARG A 101 -1.30 -19.44 26.72
C ARG A 101 -1.21 -19.35 25.20
N TRP A 102 -2.26 -18.79 24.60
CA TRP A 102 -2.25 -18.39 23.19
C TRP A 102 -1.36 -17.16 23.02
N LEU A 103 -0.25 -17.32 22.29
CA LEU A 103 0.58 -16.19 21.88
C LEU A 103 0.32 -15.84 20.41
N PRO A 104 0.22 -14.55 20.07
CA PRO A 104 -0.05 -14.13 18.70
C PRO A 104 1.13 -14.52 17.79
N TYR A 105 0.82 -15.23 16.70
CA TYR A 105 1.79 -15.58 15.67
C TYR A 105 1.78 -14.56 14.53
N GLY A 106 0.59 -14.13 14.11
CA GLY A 106 0.41 -13.09 13.10
C GLY A 106 -0.83 -13.33 12.24
N PRO A 107 -1.26 -12.32 11.48
CA PRO A 107 -2.36 -12.47 10.54
C PRO A 107 -1.91 -13.28 9.32
N GLU A 108 -2.80 -14.13 8.85
CA GLU A 108 -2.75 -14.81 7.56
C GLU A 108 -4.03 -14.47 6.80
N ALA A 109 -3.93 -13.64 5.77
CA ALA A 109 -5.10 -13.05 5.13
C ALA A 109 -4.87 -12.78 3.64
N THR A 110 -5.96 -12.80 2.87
CA THR A 110 -5.96 -12.33 1.49
C THR A 110 -6.05 -10.81 1.46
N LEU A 111 -5.22 -10.16 0.63
CA LEU A 111 -5.30 -8.73 0.36
C LEU A 111 -6.21 -8.48 -0.85
N VAL A 112 -7.19 -7.60 -0.68
CA VAL A 112 -8.24 -7.28 -1.65
C VAL A 112 -8.19 -5.79 -1.98
N ASP A 113 -8.21 -5.43 -3.27
CA ASP A 113 -8.23 -4.02 -3.69
C ASP A 113 -9.64 -3.40 -3.63
N ALA A 114 -9.72 -2.09 -3.85
CA ALA A 114 -11.00 -1.35 -3.87
C ALA A 114 -12.00 -1.84 -4.94
N ARG A 115 -11.56 -2.65 -5.92
CA ARG A 115 -12.44 -3.28 -6.93
C ARG A 115 -12.90 -4.68 -6.51
N GLY A 116 -12.60 -5.11 -5.29
CA GLY A 116 -12.93 -6.44 -4.78
C GLY A 116 -12.04 -7.55 -5.31
N ARG A 117 -10.91 -7.24 -5.94
CA ARG A 117 -10.02 -8.26 -6.52
C ARG A 117 -8.98 -8.70 -5.51
N SER A 118 -8.72 -10.00 -5.40
CA SER A 118 -7.54 -10.51 -4.71
C SER A 118 -6.27 -10.03 -5.43
N VAL A 119 -5.38 -9.38 -4.69
CA VAL A 119 -4.15 -8.77 -5.22
C VAL A 119 -2.89 -9.24 -4.50
N GLY A 120 -3.05 -10.04 -3.45
CA GLY A 120 -1.94 -10.51 -2.66
C GLY A 120 -2.36 -11.24 -1.39
N ALA A 121 -1.40 -11.41 -0.50
CA ALA A 121 -1.59 -11.99 0.83
C ALA A 121 -0.79 -11.21 1.88
N LEU A 122 -1.30 -11.23 3.10
CA LEU A 122 -0.62 -10.84 4.32
C LEU A 122 -0.27 -12.10 5.08
N THR A 123 0.99 -12.26 5.48
CA THR A 123 1.43 -13.44 6.24
C THR A 123 2.12 -13.06 7.56
N PRO A 124 2.25 -14.01 8.50
CA PRO A 124 2.92 -13.78 9.78
C PRO A 124 4.31 -13.15 9.59
N GLY A 125 4.67 -12.25 10.51
CA GLY A 125 5.87 -11.42 10.37
C GLY A 125 5.65 -10.09 9.63
N ARG A 126 4.41 -9.76 9.26
CA ARG A 126 4.01 -8.52 8.56
C ARG A 126 4.58 -8.45 7.14
N TYR A 127 4.52 -9.57 6.44
CA TYR A 127 4.86 -9.64 5.01
C TYR A 127 3.62 -9.33 4.18
N PHE A 128 3.73 -8.30 3.35
CA PHE A 128 2.75 -7.94 2.35
C PHE A 128 3.25 -8.48 1.00
N LEU A 129 2.61 -9.53 0.50
CA LEU A 129 2.98 -10.22 -0.73
C LEU A 129 1.98 -9.83 -1.81
N ALA A 130 2.43 -9.27 -2.93
CA ALA A 130 1.56 -8.97 -4.08
C ALA A 130 1.67 -10.05 -5.16
N HIS A 131 0.59 -10.24 -5.92
CA HIS A 131 0.53 -11.24 -7.00
C HIS A 131 1.52 -10.95 -8.15
N ASP A 132 1.95 -9.70 -8.31
CA ASP A 132 3.00 -9.32 -9.26
C ASP A 132 4.41 -9.77 -8.82
N GLY A 133 4.53 -10.35 -7.62
CA GLY A 133 5.75 -10.86 -7.00
C GLY A 133 6.57 -9.81 -6.23
N SER A 134 6.11 -8.56 -6.17
CA SER A 134 6.66 -7.58 -5.23
C SER A 134 6.22 -7.89 -3.81
N PHE A 135 7.06 -7.56 -2.83
CA PHE A 135 6.73 -7.68 -1.42
C PHE A 135 7.22 -6.49 -0.59
N ALA A 136 6.60 -6.29 0.56
CA ALA A 136 7.05 -5.37 1.60
C ALA A 136 7.04 -6.06 2.97
N VAL A 137 7.98 -5.69 3.84
CA VAL A 137 8.10 -6.23 5.21
C VAL A 137 7.96 -5.09 6.21
N GLY A 138 6.92 -5.16 7.04
CA GLY A 138 6.64 -4.15 8.05
C GLY A 138 7.37 -4.38 9.37
N LYS A 139 7.64 -3.28 10.08
CA LYS A 139 8.02 -3.22 11.49
C LYS A 139 7.02 -2.32 12.21
N THR A 140 6.50 -2.77 13.35
CA THR A 140 5.61 -1.96 14.17
C THR A 140 6.35 -0.71 14.66
N GLU A 141 5.81 0.46 14.36
CA GLU A 141 6.29 1.76 14.84
C GLU A 141 5.43 2.27 15.99
N ALA A 142 4.10 2.25 15.80
CA ALA A 142 3.15 2.69 16.80
C ALA A 142 1.90 1.81 16.77
N ALA A 143 1.23 1.67 17.91
CA ALA A 143 -0.04 0.96 18.03
C ALA A 143 -1.01 1.74 18.91
N THR A 144 -2.31 1.61 18.65
CA THR A 144 -3.37 2.25 19.42
C THR A 144 -4.57 1.33 19.50
N ILE A 145 -5.10 1.13 20.71
CA ILE A 145 -6.34 0.39 20.94
C ILE A 145 -7.49 1.37 20.72
N VAL A 146 -8.26 1.17 19.64
CA VAL A 146 -9.46 1.96 19.32
C VAL A 146 -10.73 1.24 19.78
N ASP A 147 -10.70 -0.09 19.76
CA ASP A 147 -11.76 -0.98 20.23
C ASP A 147 -11.09 -2.15 20.97
N ALA A 148 -11.48 -2.38 22.22
CA ALA A 148 -10.91 -3.44 23.05
C ALA A 148 -11.33 -4.86 22.60
N SER A 149 -12.36 -4.97 21.74
CA SER A 149 -12.83 -6.24 21.18
C SER A 149 -12.14 -6.65 19.88
N ALA A 150 -11.20 -5.84 19.38
CA ALA A 150 -10.46 -6.10 18.15
C ALA A 150 -8.95 -5.90 18.34
N LEU A 151 -8.16 -6.39 17.37
CA LEU A 151 -6.73 -6.13 17.36
C LEU A 151 -6.44 -4.62 17.27
N PRO A 152 -5.34 -4.12 17.87
CA PRO A 152 -4.99 -2.70 17.80
C PRO A 152 -4.82 -2.20 16.37
N TRP A 153 -5.10 -0.92 16.16
CA TRP A 153 -4.67 -0.22 14.96
C TRP A 153 -3.16 0.02 15.05
N VAL A 154 -2.46 -0.10 13.94
CA VAL A 154 -0.99 -0.14 13.93
C VAL A 154 -0.43 0.63 12.75
N ARG A 155 0.60 1.43 13.01
CA ARG A 155 1.47 1.99 11.99
C ARG A 155 2.69 1.09 11.82
N TYR A 156 2.94 0.67 10.59
CA TYR A 156 4.13 -0.06 10.21
C TYR A 156 5.06 0.83 9.38
N THR A 157 6.34 0.89 9.78
CA THR A 157 7.42 1.29 8.87
C THR A 157 7.82 0.10 8.02
N ILE A 158 8.14 0.32 6.75
CA ILE A 158 8.58 -0.75 5.86
C ILE A 158 10.11 -0.86 5.88
N ALA A 159 10.60 -1.99 6.37
CA ALA A 159 12.03 -2.29 6.47
C ALA A 159 12.62 -2.78 5.14
N ALA A 160 11.81 -3.42 4.30
CA ALA A 160 12.21 -3.88 2.97
C ALA A 160 11.02 -3.81 2.02
N SER A 161 11.28 -3.39 0.79
CA SER A 161 10.29 -3.27 -0.28
C SER A 161 10.95 -3.61 -1.62
N THR A 162 10.27 -4.40 -2.45
CA THR A 162 10.84 -4.92 -3.70
C THR A 162 10.06 -4.54 -4.95
N ARG A 163 10.72 -4.72 -6.10
CA ARG A 163 10.11 -4.60 -7.43
C ARG A 163 9.29 -5.85 -7.78
N ALA A 164 8.41 -5.72 -8.77
CA ALA A 164 7.70 -6.88 -9.30
C ALA A 164 8.67 -7.84 -10.00
N ARG A 165 8.19 -9.06 -10.29
CA ARG A 165 8.90 -9.99 -11.18
C ARG A 165 9.21 -9.31 -12.52
N GLY A 166 10.46 -9.42 -12.97
CA GLY A 166 10.94 -8.74 -14.18
C GLY A 166 11.43 -7.30 -13.96
N GLY A 167 11.58 -6.86 -12.71
CA GLY A 167 12.31 -5.63 -12.38
C GLY A 167 11.57 -4.31 -12.60
N ARG A 168 10.31 -4.35 -13.05
CA ARG A 168 9.43 -3.17 -13.12
C ARG A 168 8.88 -2.80 -11.76
N ASP A 169 8.43 -1.57 -11.62
CA ASP A 169 7.71 -1.15 -10.42
C ASP A 169 6.42 -1.97 -10.26
N GLY A 170 6.23 -2.50 -9.05
CA GLY A 170 5.07 -3.27 -8.63
C GLY A 170 4.30 -2.58 -7.52
N ARG A 171 3.27 -3.27 -7.04
CA ARG A 171 2.38 -2.79 -5.99
C ARG A 171 3.13 -2.46 -4.71
N MET A 172 4.05 -3.34 -4.29
CA MET A 172 4.79 -3.19 -3.03
C MET A 172 6.10 -2.41 -3.18
N THR A 173 6.40 -1.87 -4.38
CA THR A 173 7.64 -1.13 -4.63
C THR A 173 7.64 0.23 -3.93
N ARG A 174 8.77 0.65 -3.33
CA ARG A 174 8.93 1.94 -2.65
C ARG A 174 7.86 2.26 -1.60
N VAL A 175 7.16 1.25 -1.07
CA VAL A 175 6.25 1.44 0.06
C VAL A 175 7.10 1.81 1.26
N SER A 176 6.77 2.94 1.90
CA SER A 176 7.47 3.41 3.10
C SER A 176 6.72 3.03 4.37
N THR A 177 5.40 3.05 4.30
CA THR A 177 4.53 2.90 5.46
C THR A 177 3.27 2.18 5.08
N VAL A 178 2.78 1.37 6.01
CA VAL A 178 1.45 0.79 5.96
C VAL A 178 0.75 1.05 7.27
N ILE A 179 -0.50 1.53 7.23
CA ILE A 179 -1.31 1.71 8.44
C ILE A 179 -2.47 0.72 8.43
N ARG A 180 -2.53 -0.13 9.45
CA ARG A 180 -3.67 -1.01 9.72
C ARG A 180 -4.70 -0.26 10.56
N ILE A 181 -5.91 -0.17 10.05
CA ILE A 181 -7.09 0.40 10.71
C ILE A 181 -8.30 -0.50 10.51
N ASN A 182 -9.44 -0.13 11.12
CA ASN A 182 -10.73 -0.82 10.98
C ASN A 182 -10.63 -2.34 11.22
N THR A 183 -9.82 -2.73 12.19
CA THR A 183 -9.67 -4.11 12.62
C THR A 183 -10.97 -4.62 13.24
N ARG A 184 -11.37 -5.84 12.88
CA ARG A 184 -12.51 -6.55 13.47
C ARG A 184 -12.14 -8.01 13.71
N GLY A 185 -12.51 -8.53 14.87
CA GLY A 185 -12.15 -9.89 15.30
C GLY A 185 -10.66 -10.04 15.58
N GLY A 186 -10.17 -11.27 15.44
CA GLY A 186 -8.78 -11.65 15.64
C GLY A 186 -8.34 -11.79 17.10
N LEU A 187 -9.24 -11.72 18.08
CA LEU A 187 -8.96 -12.00 19.49
C LEU A 187 -9.54 -13.37 19.91
N PRO A 188 -8.78 -14.21 20.64
CA PRO A 188 -9.27 -15.49 21.11
C PRO A 188 -10.31 -15.30 22.22
N ALA A 189 -11.28 -16.22 22.32
CA ALA A 189 -12.31 -16.17 23.36
C ALA A 189 -11.77 -16.42 24.79
N SER A 190 -10.61 -17.07 24.90
CA SER A 190 -9.85 -17.27 26.14
C SER A 190 -8.36 -17.12 25.82
N ASP A 191 -7.58 -16.65 26.78
CA ASP A 191 -6.12 -16.59 26.71
C ASP A 191 -5.46 -17.97 26.90
N SER A 192 -6.18 -18.92 27.52
CA SER A 192 -5.69 -20.25 27.87
C SER A 192 -5.75 -21.26 26.73
N CYS A 193 -4.79 -22.18 26.70
CA CYS A 193 -4.74 -23.29 25.75
C CYS A 193 -4.29 -24.58 26.46
N ARG A 194 -4.62 -25.75 25.89
CA ARG A 194 -4.41 -27.05 26.56
C ARG A 194 -3.18 -27.81 26.06
N LEU A 195 -2.81 -27.64 24.79
CA LEU A 195 -1.76 -28.42 24.16
C LEU A 195 -0.74 -27.52 23.48
N GLU A 196 0.48 -27.51 24.03
CA GLU A 196 1.60 -26.74 23.50
C GLU A 196 1.89 -27.08 22.02
N GLY A 197 2.22 -26.07 21.22
CA GLY A 197 2.51 -26.21 19.80
C GLY A 197 1.29 -26.21 18.88
N THR A 198 0.07 -26.36 19.41
CA THR A 198 -1.16 -26.22 18.61
C THR A 198 -1.37 -24.79 18.13
N GLN A 199 -2.18 -24.65 17.07
CA GLN A 199 -2.55 -23.37 16.48
C GLN A 199 -4.04 -23.12 16.68
N LEU A 200 -4.39 -21.84 16.84
CA LEU A 200 -5.74 -21.33 16.83
C LEU A 200 -5.85 -20.28 15.73
N TYR A 201 -6.88 -20.40 14.90
CA TYR A 201 -7.21 -19.47 13.83
C TYR A 201 -8.46 -18.70 14.25
N VAL A 202 -8.33 -17.37 14.36
CA VAL A 202 -9.43 -16.50 14.76
C VAL A 202 -9.80 -15.58 13.60
N PRO A 203 -11.05 -15.58 13.13
CA PRO A 203 -11.47 -14.73 12.01
C PRO A 203 -11.12 -13.26 12.23
N TYR A 204 -10.55 -12.65 11.20
CA TYR A 204 -9.93 -11.33 11.25
C TYR A 204 -10.17 -10.55 9.95
N PHE A 205 -10.52 -9.28 10.12
CA PHE A 205 -10.68 -8.31 9.03
C PHE A 205 -9.92 -7.04 9.38
N ALA A 206 -9.34 -6.37 8.38
CA ALA A 206 -8.77 -5.03 8.56
C ALA A 206 -8.66 -4.27 7.23
N THR A 207 -8.43 -2.97 7.35
CA THR A 207 -8.09 -2.09 6.24
C THR A 207 -6.63 -1.65 6.36
N TYR A 208 -5.89 -1.73 5.26
CA TYR A 208 -4.48 -1.37 5.14
C TYR A 208 -4.33 -0.19 4.19
N LEU A 209 -3.88 0.94 4.72
CA LEU A 209 -3.54 2.12 3.96
C LEU A 209 -2.07 2.07 3.57
N VAL A 210 -1.78 2.08 2.28
CA VAL A 210 -0.42 1.95 1.74
C VAL A 210 0.10 3.32 1.35
N TYR A 211 1.28 3.67 1.86
CA TYR A 211 1.92 4.96 1.64
C TYR A 211 3.29 4.80 1.01
N ARG A 212 3.69 5.84 0.28
CA ARG A 212 5.04 6.03 -0.24
C ARG A 212 5.59 7.37 0.24
N PRO A 213 6.92 7.59 0.21
CA PRO A 213 7.48 8.90 0.48
C PRO A 213 6.82 9.93 -0.45
N ALA A 214 6.42 11.07 0.10
CA ALA A 214 5.95 12.17 -0.74
C ALA A 214 7.08 12.58 -1.69
N ALA A 215 6.76 12.87 -2.96
CA ALA A 215 7.73 13.50 -3.83
C ALA A 215 8.11 14.86 -3.21
N ALA A 216 9.41 15.15 -3.12
CA ALA A 216 9.85 16.49 -2.77
C ALA A 216 9.24 17.47 -3.79
N ALA A 217 8.62 18.55 -3.30
CA ALA A 217 8.22 19.65 -4.16
C ALA A 217 9.47 20.14 -4.90
N ARG A 218 9.45 20.05 -6.22
CA ARG A 218 10.50 20.60 -7.09
C ARG A 218 10.16 22.03 -7.45
#